data_AF-A0A317N532-F1
#
_entry.id   AF-A0A317N532-F1
#
_cell.length_a   1.000
_cell.length_b   1.000
_cell.length_c   1.000
_cell.angle_alpha   90.00
_cell.angle_beta   90.00
_cell.angle_gamma   90.00
#
_symmetry.space_group_name_H-M   'P 1'
#
loop_
_entity.id
_entity.type
_entity.pdbx_description
1 polymer ?
#
loop_
_entity_poly.entity_id
_entity_poly.type
_entity_poly.pdbx_seq_one_letter_code
_entity_poly.pdbx_strand_id
1 'polypeptide(L)'
;MSAERDRYPDALRAGALLVVVLGHWLATLPRLEEGRLVDTDHLLLVWQEAGVFTWLVQVVPLFVFVSAAVSAVGVRRRLSDGHRQLHWWAGRALALARPTVTYLAVLAAVAVISRLVEGRFLAPFNHSLTIHLWFLLMLLGVQALLPLSVRADRRLGMRAVWLLVAVAALVDLLRARPGSLADLARLGELATDHATLLGWVNLLVVWLLPQQLGIAWRQGRFAGTGTGLVFMALGLVWLGATVASGYPLAMVDGEVGGRSNLLPPTLALVGVMWLQVGTVLACEAPARRLLARRPIRRAVTLLGALGMPLYLWHKFAELPAAWLGEWLGAPIDAGVPGEVGFWWGRLVWLLLCLLMVTPVMAAVVAFEMRRRRDLVSATAGRAVVGGGVALFAGILASMALGALPGALVGLAGVAAASRLLRARPQPP
;
A
#
# COMPACT_ATOMS: atom_id res chain seq x y z
N MET A 1 -20.82 24.02 -16.81
CA MET A 1 -20.46 22.66 -17.23
C MET A 1 -19.45 22.09 -16.24
N SER A 2 -19.84 21.19 -15.34
CA SER A 2 -18.86 20.54 -14.45
C SER A 2 -17.85 19.79 -15.33
N ALA A 3 -16.57 20.14 -15.26
CA ALA A 3 -15.52 19.42 -15.95
C ALA A 3 -15.70 17.92 -15.69
N GLU A 4 -15.97 17.13 -16.73
CA GLU A 4 -16.23 15.70 -16.58
C GLU A 4 -15.00 15.08 -15.91
N ARG A 5 -15.18 14.52 -14.72
CA ARG A 5 -14.11 13.92 -13.93
C ARG A 5 -13.46 12.79 -14.74
N ASP A 6 -12.15 12.89 -14.96
CA ASP A 6 -11.41 11.84 -15.67
C ASP A 6 -11.48 10.53 -14.88
N ARG A 7 -12.09 9.52 -15.49
CA ARG A 7 -12.39 8.22 -14.88
C ARG A 7 -11.24 7.23 -14.98
N TYR A 8 -10.24 7.50 -15.82
CA TYR A 8 -9.11 6.58 -15.99
C TYR A 8 -8.26 6.46 -14.71
N PRO A 9 -7.87 7.55 -14.03
CA PRO A 9 -7.26 7.48 -12.69
C PRO A 9 -8.10 6.76 -11.64
N ASP A 10 -9.43 6.88 -11.69
CA ASP A 10 -10.32 6.15 -10.77
C ASP A 10 -10.25 4.63 -11.03
N ALA A 11 -10.19 4.21 -12.30
CA ALA A 11 -10.05 2.82 -12.69
C ALA A 11 -8.69 2.22 -12.29
N LEU A 12 -7.59 2.98 -12.45
CA LEU A 12 -6.26 2.54 -12.01
C LEU A 12 -6.21 2.29 -10.50
N ARG A 13 -6.81 3.18 -9.69
CA ARG A 13 -6.89 2.97 -8.23
C ARG A 13 -7.75 1.77 -7.86
N ALA A 14 -8.89 1.59 -8.54
CA ALA A 14 -9.76 0.44 -8.31
C ALA A 14 -9.05 -0.88 -8.69
N GLY A 15 -8.35 -0.91 -9.83
CA GLY A 15 -7.56 -2.07 -10.27
C GLY A 15 -6.41 -2.38 -9.32
N ALA A 16 -5.63 -1.37 -8.94
CA ALA A 16 -4.56 -1.51 -7.95
C ALA A 16 -5.09 -2.05 -6.62
N LEU A 17 -6.27 -1.58 -6.17
CA LEU A 17 -6.90 -2.09 -4.96
C LEU A 17 -7.25 -3.57 -5.06
N LEU A 18 -7.82 -4.02 -6.18
CA LEU A 18 -8.13 -5.43 -6.37
C LEU A 18 -6.86 -6.29 -6.39
N VAL A 19 -5.81 -5.81 -7.06
CA VAL A 19 -4.53 -6.51 -7.13
C VAL A 19 -3.90 -6.67 -5.75
N VAL A 20 -3.89 -5.63 -4.91
CA VAL A 20 -3.32 -5.75 -3.55
C VAL A 20 -4.15 -6.66 -2.65
N VAL A 21 -5.48 -6.58 -2.73
CA VAL A 21 -6.39 -7.43 -1.94
C VAL A 21 -6.22 -8.91 -2.31
N LEU A 22 -6.32 -9.22 -3.61
CA LEU A 22 -6.14 -10.58 -4.11
C LEU A 22 -4.72 -11.08 -3.89
N GLY A 23 -3.72 -10.19 -4.06
CA GLY A 23 -2.31 -10.50 -3.83
C GLY A 23 -2.04 -10.89 -2.38
N HIS A 24 -2.58 -10.15 -1.40
CA HIS A 24 -2.44 -10.51 0.02
C HIS A 24 -3.10 -11.85 0.36
N TRP A 25 -4.28 -12.12 -0.17
CA TRP A 25 -4.94 -13.41 0.06
C TRP A 25 -4.16 -14.55 -0.60
N LEU A 26 -3.69 -14.35 -1.84
CA LEU A 26 -2.89 -15.35 -2.56
C LEU A 26 -1.54 -15.61 -1.87
N ALA A 27 -0.92 -14.58 -1.31
CA ALA A 27 0.35 -14.67 -0.63
C ALA A 27 0.26 -15.34 0.74
N THR A 28 -0.92 -15.36 1.38
CA THR A 28 -1.12 -15.98 2.70
C THR A 28 -1.40 -17.48 2.53
N LEU A 29 -0.59 -18.33 3.18
CA LEU A 29 -0.69 -19.78 3.12
C LEU A 29 -1.08 -20.35 4.49
N PRO A 30 -2.36 -20.68 4.74
CA PRO A 30 -2.77 -21.37 5.97
C PRO A 30 -2.06 -22.71 6.14
N ARG A 31 -1.62 -23.03 7.36
CA ARG A 31 -1.00 -24.30 7.75
C ARG A 31 -1.84 -25.02 8.78
N LEU A 32 -2.17 -26.28 8.50
CA LEU A 32 -3.05 -27.09 9.34
C LEU A 32 -2.30 -28.31 9.88
N GLU A 33 -2.44 -28.57 11.17
CA GLU A 33 -2.04 -29.82 11.83
C GLU A 33 -3.29 -30.50 12.39
N GLU A 34 -3.50 -31.78 12.09
CA GLU A 34 -4.69 -32.54 12.52
C GLU A 34 -6.02 -31.84 12.18
N GLY A 35 -6.05 -31.15 11.03
CA GLY A 35 -7.24 -30.39 10.59
C GLY A 35 -7.47 -29.10 11.38
N ARG A 36 -6.49 -28.62 12.13
CA ARG A 36 -6.55 -27.36 12.89
C ARG A 36 -5.52 -26.36 12.37
N LEU A 37 -5.94 -25.12 12.14
CA LEU A 37 -5.02 -24.02 11.84
C LEU A 37 -4.03 -23.82 13.00
N VAL A 38 -2.74 -23.94 12.68
CA VAL A 38 -1.62 -23.72 13.61
C VAL A 38 -0.79 -22.50 13.25
N ASP A 39 -0.64 -22.19 11.95
CA ASP A 39 0.17 -21.06 11.48
C ASP A 39 -0.26 -20.56 10.09
N THR A 40 0.38 -19.49 9.61
CA THR A 40 0.31 -19.03 8.24
C THR A 40 1.69 -18.72 7.68
N ASP A 41 2.03 -19.37 6.57
CA ASP A 41 3.23 -19.06 5.78
C ASP A 41 2.97 -17.95 4.76
N HIS A 42 4.05 -17.48 4.14
CA HIS A 42 4.01 -16.57 3.01
C HIS A 42 4.47 -17.27 1.71
N LEU A 43 3.74 -17.08 0.60
CA LEU A 43 4.00 -17.73 -0.69
C LEU A 43 5.43 -17.53 -1.18
N LEU A 44 6.00 -16.34 -0.97
CA LEU A 44 7.38 -16.03 -1.37
C LEU A 44 8.47 -16.78 -0.57
N LEU A 45 8.14 -17.33 0.60
CA LEU A 45 9.07 -18.16 1.38
C LEU A 45 9.11 -19.58 0.85
N VAL A 46 7.95 -20.08 0.42
CA VAL A 46 7.78 -21.43 -0.11
C VAL A 46 8.15 -21.50 -1.59
N TRP A 47 7.94 -20.42 -2.34
CA TRP A 47 8.20 -20.33 -3.77
C TRP A 47 8.84 -18.98 -4.11
N GLN A 48 10.16 -18.91 -3.96
CA GLN A 48 10.94 -17.69 -4.16
C GLN A 48 10.82 -17.13 -5.59
N GLU A 49 10.71 -18.00 -6.60
CA GLU A 49 10.52 -17.61 -8.00
C GLU A 49 9.20 -16.86 -8.25
N ALA A 50 8.21 -17.02 -7.37
CA ALA A 50 6.99 -16.21 -7.41
C ALA A 50 7.28 -14.71 -7.19
N GLY A 51 8.50 -14.37 -6.75
CA GLY A 51 9.03 -13.02 -6.69
C GLY A 51 8.88 -12.26 -8.00
N VAL A 52 8.99 -12.91 -9.18
CA VAL A 52 8.78 -12.25 -10.48
C VAL A 52 7.38 -11.63 -10.59
N PHE A 53 6.35 -12.28 -10.04
CA PHE A 53 4.98 -11.73 -10.09
C PHE A 53 4.86 -10.43 -9.31
N THR A 54 5.69 -10.23 -8.28
CA THR A 54 5.71 -8.98 -7.50
C THR A 54 6.12 -7.77 -8.34
N TRP A 55 6.80 -7.95 -9.47
CA TRP A 55 7.11 -6.84 -10.39
C TRP A 55 5.84 -6.21 -10.96
N LEU A 56 4.75 -6.98 -11.05
CA LEU A 56 3.44 -6.53 -11.50
C LEU A 56 2.50 -6.26 -10.32
N VAL A 57 2.46 -7.15 -9.32
CA VAL A 57 1.47 -7.07 -8.23
C VAL A 57 1.86 -6.11 -7.10
N GLN A 58 3.10 -5.61 -7.07
CA GLN A 58 3.53 -4.58 -6.12
C GLN A 58 2.97 -3.19 -6.53
N VAL A 59 1.69 -2.95 -6.25
CA VAL A 59 0.94 -1.80 -6.78
C VAL A 59 1.06 -0.51 -5.98
N VAL A 60 1.85 -0.49 -4.91
CA VAL A 60 2.04 0.72 -4.09
C VAL A 60 2.56 1.91 -4.91
N PRO A 61 3.57 1.78 -5.78
CA PRO A 61 4.02 2.90 -6.61
C PRO A 61 2.91 3.42 -7.52
N LEU A 62 2.10 2.54 -8.12
CA LEU A 62 0.94 2.93 -8.92
C LEU A 62 -0.07 3.76 -8.12
N PHE A 63 -0.37 3.38 -6.87
CA PHE A 63 -1.24 4.19 -6.00
C PHE A 63 -0.70 5.60 -5.76
N VAL A 64 0.60 5.73 -5.46
CA VAL A 64 1.24 7.03 -5.22
C VAL A 64 1.24 7.87 -6.50
N PHE A 65 1.58 7.25 -7.63
CA PHE A 65 1.55 7.87 -8.96
C PHE A 65 0.18 8.46 -9.28
N VAL A 66 -0.88 7.65 -9.17
CA VAL A 66 -2.25 8.10 -9.50
C VAL A 66 -2.76 9.13 -8.49
N SER A 67 -2.47 8.93 -7.19
CA SER A 67 -2.83 9.88 -6.13
C SER A 67 -2.23 11.26 -6.39
N ALA A 68 -0.95 11.31 -6.78
CA ALA A 68 -0.27 12.55 -7.11
C ALA A 68 -0.84 13.19 -8.39
N ALA A 69 -1.08 12.40 -9.44
CA ALA A 69 -1.64 12.89 -10.70
C ALA A 69 -3.01 13.57 -10.50
N VAL A 70 -3.89 12.98 -9.69
CA VAL A 70 -5.22 13.56 -9.40
C VAL A 70 -5.11 14.78 -8.48
N SER A 71 -4.22 14.73 -7.49
CA SER A 71 -4.14 15.76 -6.44
C SER A 71 -3.32 16.99 -6.84
N ALA A 72 -2.41 16.89 -7.81
CA ALA A 72 -1.51 17.97 -8.21
C ALA A 72 -2.24 19.25 -8.65
N VAL A 73 -3.37 19.12 -9.36
CA VAL A 73 -4.17 20.26 -9.82
C VAL A 73 -4.76 21.02 -8.62
N GLY A 74 -5.32 20.29 -7.66
CA GLY A 74 -5.89 20.87 -6.44
C GLY A 74 -4.85 21.53 -5.55
N VAL A 75 -3.62 20.98 -5.51
CA VAL A 75 -2.50 21.59 -4.78
C VAL A 75 -2.12 22.93 -5.39
N ARG A 76 -2.03 23.04 -6.72
CA ARG A 76 -1.68 24.30 -7.39
C ARG A 76 -2.68 25.42 -7.09
N ARG A 77 -3.98 25.14 -7.20
CA ARG A 77 -5.04 26.10 -6.85
C ARG A 77 -4.96 26.49 -5.37
N ARG A 78 -4.84 25.50 -4.48
CA ARG A 78 -4.70 25.76 -3.05
C ARG A 78 -3.51 26.66 -2.72
N LEU A 79 -2.38 26.47 -3.41
CA LEU A 79 -1.18 27.29 -3.23
C LEU A 79 -1.33 28.71 -3.79
N SER A 80 -2.08 28.91 -4.89
CA SER A 80 -2.37 30.26 -5.41
C SER A 80 -3.33 31.02 -4.50
N ASP A 81 -4.27 30.31 -3.89
CA ASP A 81 -5.35 30.90 -3.08
C ASP A 81 -4.93 31.14 -1.62
N GLY A 82 -3.63 31.01 -1.30
CA GLY A 82 -3.06 31.26 0.04
C GLY A 82 -3.47 30.26 1.12
N HIS A 83 -4.19 29.19 0.78
CA HIS A 83 -4.67 28.21 1.73
C HIS A 83 -3.52 27.37 2.33
N ARG A 84 -3.52 27.20 3.65
CA ARG A 84 -2.47 26.45 4.36
C ARG A 84 -2.55 24.96 4.04
N GLN A 85 -1.47 24.39 3.52
CA GLN A 85 -1.31 22.94 3.27
C GLN A 85 -1.62 22.11 4.52
N LEU A 86 -1.22 22.62 5.69
CA LEU A 86 -1.40 21.97 6.98
C LEU A 86 -2.88 21.66 7.27
N HIS A 87 -3.80 22.56 6.92
CA HIS A 87 -5.24 22.34 7.11
C HIS A 87 -5.79 21.28 6.15
N TRP A 88 -5.35 21.30 4.89
CA TRP A 88 -5.74 20.29 3.91
C TRP A 88 -5.26 18.90 4.34
N TRP A 89 -4.02 18.81 4.79
CA TRP A 89 -3.45 17.57 5.29
C TRP A 89 -4.19 17.08 6.56
N ALA A 90 -4.57 17.97 7.47
CA ALA A 90 -5.37 17.63 8.65
C ALA A 90 -6.70 16.96 8.29
N GLY A 91 -7.41 17.46 7.27
CA GLY A 91 -8.63 16.85 6.77
C GLY A 91 -8.42 15.45 6.20
N ARG A 92 -7.32 15.25 5.45
CA ARG A 92 -6.95 13.92 4.91
C ARG A 92 -6.56 12.95 6.02
N ALA A 93 -5.76 13.40 6.98
CA ALA A 93 -5.36 12.63 8.15
C ALA A 93 -6.57 12.24 9.01
N LEU A 94 -7.51 13.17 9.23
CA LEU A 94 -8.75 12.88 9.95
C LEU A 94 -9.61 11.86 9.20
N ALA A 95 -9.76 12.01 7.89
CA ALA A 95 -10.53 11.09 7.06
C ALA A 95 -9.97 9.65 7.07
N LEU A 96 -8.65 9.49 7.23
CA LEU A 96 -8.00 8.18 7.37
C LEU A 96 -8.02 7.66 8.80
N ALA A 97 -7.72 8.51 9.80
CA ALA A 97 -7.73 8.12 11.21
C ALA A 97 -9.10 7.57 11.64
N ARG A 98 -10.17 8.14 11.12
CA ARG A 98 -11.55 7.80 11.47
C ARG A 98 -11.96 6.33 11.23
N PRO A 99 -11.77 5.76 10.03
CA PRO A 99 -12.01 4.34 9.79
C PRO A 99 -10.93 3.46 10.42
N THR A 100 -9.67 3.93 10.54
CA THR A 100 -8.62 3.20 11.26
C THR A 100 -8.93 3.02 12.75
N VAL A 101 -9.55 4.00 13.42
CA VAL A 101 -10.07 3.82 14.79
C VAL A 101 -11.06 2.66 14.85
N THR A 102 -12.00 2.59 13.91
CA THR A 102 -13.01 1.52 13.87
C THR A 102 -12.33 0.17 13.70
N TYR A 103 -11.39 0.07 12.76
CA TYR A 103 -10.62 -1.13 12.49
C TYR A 103 -9.86 -1.60 13.74
N LEU A 104 -9.05 -0.71 14.34
CA LEU A 104 -8.25 -1.05 15.52
C LEU A 104 -9.11 -1.33 16.76
N ALA A 105 -10.29 -0.70 16.89
CA ALA A 105 -11.21 -0.99 17.98
C ALA A 105 -11.79 -2.41 17.88
N VAL A 106 -12.20 -2.83 16.68
CA VAL A 106 -12.67 -4.20 16.45
C VAL A 106 -11.53 -5.19 16.60
N LEU A 107 -10.35 -4.90 16.05
CA LEU A 107 -9.18 -5.76 16.19
C LEU A 107 -8.77 -5.92 17.66
N ALA A 108 -8.77 -4.83 18.44
CA ALA A 108 -8.50 -4.86 19.87
C ALA A 108 -9.54 -5.68 20.63
N ALA A 109 -10.83 -5.54 20.31
CA ALA A 109 -11.90 -6.34 20.93
C ALA A 109 -11.73 -7.83 20.62
N VAL A 110 -11.49 -8.19 19.35
CA VAL A 110 -11.20 -9.56 18.94
C VAL A 110 -9.95 -10.08 19.63
N ALA A 111 -8.90 -9.27 19.76
CA ALA A 111 -7.66 -9.65 20.42
C ALA A 111 -7.85 -9.95 21.91
N VAL A 112 -8.62 -9.12 22.62
CA VAL A 112 -8.96 -9.33 24.03
C VAL A 112 -9.84 -10.57 24.19
N ILE A 113 -10.89 -10.72 23.38
CA ILE A 113 -11.77 -11.90 23.42
C ILE A 113 -10.96 -13.17 23.16
N SER A 114 -10.12 -13.18 22.12
CA SER A 114 -9.25 -14.31 21.80
C SER A 114 -8.34 -14.68 22.97
N ARG A 115 -7.79 -13.71 23.70
CA ARG A 115 -7.00 -14.00 24.91
C ARG A 115 -7.84 -14.61 26.03
N LEU A 116 -9.08 -14.16 26.21
CA LEU A 116 -9.97 -14.65 27.28
C LEU A 116 -10.51 -16.06 27.03
N VAL A 117 -10.66 -16.45 25.76
CA VAL A 117 -11.21 -17.78 25.38
C VAL A 117 -10.14 -18.73 24.84
N GLU A 118 -8.85 -18.43 25.05
CA GLU A 118 -7.72 -19.19 24.49
C GLU A 118 -7.83 -19.39 22.97
N GLY A 119 -8.39 -18.40 22.29
CA GLY A 119 -8.61 -18.40 20.85
C GLY A 119 -7.31 -18.48 20.08
N ARG A 120 -7.10 -19.61 19.40
CA ARG A 120 -5.90 -19.88 18.59
C ARG A 120 -5.85 -19.16 17.24
N PHE A 121 -7.00 -18.78 16.68
CA PHE A 121 -7.06 -18.22 15.31
C PHE A 121 -6.41 -16.85 15.17
N LEU A 122 -6.26 -16.07 16.23
CA LEU A 122 -5.62 -14.75 16.13
C LEU A 122 -4.10 -14.86 15.95
N ALA A 123 -3.46 -15.83 16.61
CA ALA A 123 -2.00 -15.91 16.68
C ALA A 123 -1.34 -16.04 15.29
N PRO A 124 -1.79 -16.94 14.38
CA PRO A 124 -1.26 -17.05 13.03
C PRO A 124 -1.32 -15.74 12.24
N PHE A 125 -2.41 -14.96 12.42
CA PHE A 125 -2.63 -13.72 11.69
C PHE A 125 -2.14 -12.47 12.44
N ASN A 126 -1.52 -12.61 13.62
CA ASN A 126 -1.30 -11.50 14.55
C ASN A 126 -0.56 -10.32 13.90
N HIS A 127 0.52 -10.60 13.15
CA HIS A 127 1.28 -9.55 12.47
C HIS A 127 0.63 -9.13 11.14
N SER A 128 0.10 -10.09 10.39
CA SER A 128 -0.57 -9.92 9.10
C SER A 128 -1.74 -8.92 9.15
N LEU A 129 -2.49 -8.93 10.26
CA LEU A 129 -3.61 -8.02 10.50
C LEU A 129 -3.18 -6.56 10.66
N THR A 130 -1.94 -6.29 11.07
CA THR A 130 -1.51 -4.90 11.30
C THR A 130 -0.50 -4.40 10.29
N ILE A 131 0.30 -5.28 9.69
CA ILE A 131 1.40 -4.88 8.80
C ILE A 131 0.90 -4.05 7.62
N HIS A 132 -0.25 -4.43 7.04
CA HIS A 132 -0.82 -3.72 5.88
C HIS A 132 -1.08 -2.24 6.17
N LEU A 133 -1.23 -1.80 7.43
CA LEU A 133 -1.44 -0.38 7.78
C LEU A 133 -0.26 0.53 7.41
N TRP A 134 0.92 -0.03 7.09
CA TRP A 134 2.10 0.71 6.64
C TRP A 134 1.81 1.63 5.44
N PHE A 135 0.95 1.19 4.52
CA PHE A 135 0.61 1.98 3.34
C PHE A 135 -0.13 3.26 3.73
N LEU A 136 -0.85 3.32 4.86
CA LEU A 136 -1.43 4.57 5.37
C LEU A 136 -0.37 5.58 5.81
N LEU A 137 0.67 5.11 6.50
CA LEU A 137 1.80 5.96 6.91
C LEU A 137 2.48 6.57 5.71
N MET A 138 2.82 5.72 4.73
CA MET A 138 3.44 6.14 3.48
C MET A 138 2.53 7.12 2.73
N LEU A 139 1.24 6.78 2.55
CA LEU A 139 0.27 7.62 1.84
C LEU A 139 0.09 8.99 2.50
N LEU A 140 0.10 9.07 3.83
CA LEU A 140 0.06 10.34 4.57
C LEU A 140 1.34 11.15 4.42
N GLY A 141 2.49 10.47 4.45
CA GLY A 141 3.81 11.08 4.27
C GLY A 141 3.98 11.70 2.89
N VAL A 142 3.72 10.94 1.82
CA VAL A 142 3.83 11.45 0.44
C VAL A 142 2.84 12.61 0.19
N GLN A 143 1.61 12.52 0.73
CA GLN A 143 0.63 13.63 0.66
C GLN A 143 1.07 14.88 1.41
N ALA A 144 1.79 14.75 2.52
CA ALA A 144 2.36 15.89 3.24
C ALA A 144 3.42 16.61 2.38
N LEU A 145 4.23 15.83 1.66
CA LEU A 145 5.32 16.31 0.81
C LEU A 145 4.87 16.74 -0.59
N LEU A 146 3.61 16.48 -0.97
CA LEU A 146 3.08 16.78 -2.30
C LEU A 146 3.30 18.22 -2.79
N PRO A 147 3.15 19.29 -1.98
CA PRO A 147 3.47 20.65 -2.43
C PRO A 147 4.94 20.87 -2.76
N LEU A 148 5.86 20.20 -2.05
CA LEU A 148 7.28 20.25 -2.36
C LEU A 148 7.53 19.57 -3.70
N SER A 149 6.89 18.42 -3.95
CA SER A 149 6.99 17.73 -5.24
C SER A 149 6.46 18.58 -6.39
N VAL A 150 5.31 19.25 -6.22
CA VAL A 150 4.75 20.17 -7.23
C VAL A 150 5.68 21.36 -7.48
N ARG A 151 6.32 21.92 -6.45
CA ARG A 151 7.32 23.00 -6.62
C ARG A 151 8.58 22.50 -7.32
N ALA A 152 9.06 21.31 -6.97
CA ALA A 152 10.22 20.69 -7.58
C ALA A 152 9.98 20.40 -9.07
N ASP A 153 8.83 19.82 -9.44
CA ASP A 153 8.50 19.62 -10.85
C ASP A 153 8.38 20.95 -11.61
N ARG A 154 7.81 22.01 -11.01
CA ARG A 154 7.76 23.32 -11.68
C ARG A 154 9.15 23.91 -11.97
N ARG A 155 10.12 23.70 -11.07
CA ARG A 155 11.48 24.26 -11.20
C ARG A 155 12.41 23.38 -12.04
N LEU A 156 12.29 22.07 -11.91
CA LEU A 156 13.25 21.09 -12.43
C LEU A 156 12.64 20.16 -13.50
N GLY A 157 11.30 20.06 -13.57
CA GLY A 157 10.60 19.10 -14.42
C GLY A 157 11.07 17.68 -14.18
N MET A 158 11.36 16.95 -15.26
CA MET A 158 11.88 15.58 -15.20
C MET A 158 13.23 15.47 -14.48
N ARG A 159 14.00 16.56 -14.35
CA ARG A 159 15.25 16.54 -13.56
C ARG A 159 14.99 16.23 -12.09
N ALA A 160 13.80 16.55 -11.55
CA ALA A 160 13.43 16.16 -10.19
C ALA A 160 13.33 14.63 -10.03
N VAL A 161 12.85 13.91 -11.06
CA VAL A 161 12.80 12.45 -11.06
C VAL A 161 14.22 11.88 -11.08
N TRP A 162 15.06 12.37 -12.00
CA TRP A 162 16.45 11.90 -12.11
C TRP A 162 17.28 12.18 -10.86
N LEU A 163 17.07 13.32 -10.20
CA LEU A 163 17.72 13.64 -8.93
C LEU A 163 17.32 12.63 -7.84
N LEU A 164 16.03 12.27 -7.74
CA LEU A 164 15.58 11.26 -6.79
C LEU A 164 16.17 9.87 -7.10
N VAL A 165 16.26 9.48 -8.38
CA VAL A 165 16.93 8.23 -8.78
C VAL A 165 18.42 8.26 -8.39
N ALA A 166 19.11 9.37 -8.66
CA ALA A 166 20.51 9.54 -8.31
C ALA A 166 20.75 9.47 -6.79
N VAL A 167 19.88 10.08 -5.99
CA VAL A 167 19.95 10.00 -4.52
C VAL A 167 19.69 8.55 -4.06
N ALA A 168 18.70 7.87 -4.62
CA ALA A 168 18.43 6.47 -4.27
C ALA A 168 19.61 5.54 -4.60
N ALA A 169 20.23 5.74 -5.77
CA ALA A 169 21.41 5.01 -6.18
C ALA A 169 22.62 5.32 -5.29
N LEU A 170 22.80 6.59 -4.89
CA LEU A 170 23.86 6.99 -3.96
C LEU A 170 23.66 6.34 -2.57
N VAL A 171 22.42 6.29 -2.07
CA VAL A 171 22.12 5.61 -0.79
C VAL A 171 22.48 4.13 -0.87
N ASP A 172 22.09 3.42 -1.93
CA ASP A 172 22.42 2.00 -2.08
C ASP A 172 23.92 1.78 -2.30
N LEU A 173 24.62 2.68 -3.00
CA LEU A 173 26.07 2.66 -3.14
C LEU A 173 26.78 2.84 -1.78
N LEU A 174 26.31 3.78 -0.96
CA LEU A 174 26.85 4.03 0.37
C LEU A 174 26.52 2.91 1.39
N ARG A 175 25.42 2.18 1.17
CA ARG A 175 25.09 0.97 1.92
C ARG A 175 26.03 -0.17 1.56
N ALA A 176 26.24 -0.38 0.27
CA ALA A 176 27.08 -1.45 -0.26
C ALA A 176 28.58 -1.23 0.02
N ARG A 177 29.05 0.03 0.05
CA ARG A 177 30.46 0.42 0.26
C ARG A 177 31.44 -0.41 -0.62
N PRO A 178 31.24 -0.43 -1.94
CA PRO A 178 32.08 -1.25 -2.83
C PRO A 178 33.55 -0.80 -2.74
N GLY A 179 34.46 -1.76 -2.57
CA GLY A 179 35.91 -1.53 -2.55
C GLY A 179 36.57 -1.69 -3.92
N SER A 180 35.88 -2.33 -4.86
CA SER A 180 36.35 -2.63 -6.21
C SER A 180 35.23 -2.49 -7.26
N LEU A 181 35.59 -2.46 -8.56
CA LEU A 181 34.61 -2.49 -9.64
C LEU A 181 33.81 -3.80 -9.70
N ALA A 182 34.39 -4.91 -9.24
CA ALA A 182 33.70 -6.19 -9.15
C ALA A 182 32.55 -6.14 -8.13
N ASP A 183 32.70 -5.36 -7.06
CA ASP A 183 31.65 -5.18 -6.05
C ASP A 183 30.43 -4.43 -6.60
N LEU A 184 30.60 -3.60 -7.65
CA LEU A 184 29.47 -2.96 -8.33
C LEU A 184 28.57 -3.98 -9.03
N ALA A 185 29.13 -5.09 -9.52
CA ALA A 185 28.35 -6.19 -10.07
C ALA A 185 27.58 -6.96 -8.99
N ARG A 186 27.93 -6.79 -7.71
CA ARG A 186 27.24 -7.38 -6.54
C ARG A 186 26.54 -6.31 -5.69
N LEU A 187 26.27 -5.14 -6.28
CA LEU A 187 25.73 -3.99 -5.56
C LEU A 187 24.47 -4.34 -4.77
N GLY A 188 23.54 -5.08 -5.37
CA GLY A 188 22.29 -5.45 -4.74
C GLY A 188 22.46 -6.41 -3.58
N GLU A 189 23.41 -7.34 -3.69
CA GLU A 189 23.77 -8.24 -2.61
C GLU A 189 24.25 -7.43 -1.40
N LEU A 190 25.26 -6.58 -1.59
CA LEU A 190 25.88 -5.79 -0.53
C LEU A 190 24.92 -4.73 0.06
N ALA A 191 24.09 -4.10 -0.78
CA ALA A 191 23.15 -3.08 -0.32
C ALA A 191 22.02 -3.69 0.54
N THR A 192 21.63 -4.94 0.28
CA THR A 192 20.50 -5.59 0.97
C THR A 192 20.90 -6.44 2.15
N ASP A 193 22.19 -6.75 2.31
CA ASP A 193 22.71 -7.62 3.38
C ASP A 193 22.52 -7.03 4.79
N HIS A 194 22.56 -5.70 4.93
CA HIS A 194 22.39 -5.02 6.21
C HIS A 194 21.39 -3.86 6.14
N ALA A 195 20.36 -3.90 7.00
CA ALA A 195 19.43 -2.79 7.20
C ALA A 195 20.11 -1.67 8.00
N THR A 196 20.79 -0.76 7.31
CA THR A 196 21.42 0.41 7.96
C THR A 196 20.42 1.55 8.15
N LEU A 197 20.67 2.43 9.14
CA LEU A 197 19.91 3.68 9.31
C LEU A 197 19.90 4.53 8.02
N LEU A 198 20.97 4.43 7.21
CA LEU A 198 21.08 5.12 5.93
C LEU A 198 20.06 4.61 4.90
N GLY A 199 19.73 3.32 4.89
CA GLY A 199 18.72 2.76 3.99
C GLY A 199 17.34 3.38 4.19
N TRP A 200 17.00 3.80 5.41
CA TRP A 200 15.73 4.48 5.69
C TRP A 200 15.60 5.85 5.00
N VAL A 201 16.67 6.45 4.50
CA VAL A 201 16.60 7.63 3.62
C VAL A 201 15.84 7.30 2.32
N ASN A 202 16.03 6.09 1.78
CA ASN A 202 15.32 5.63 0.59
C ASN A 202 13.81 5.48 0.83
N LEU A 203 13.36 5.35 2.08
CA LEU A 203 11.94 5.40 2.39
C LEU A 203 11.30 6.68 1.84
N LEU A 204 11.91 7.84 2.03
CA LEU A 204 11.36 9.08 1.48
C LEU A 204 11.64 9.20 -0.02
N VAL A 205 12.87 8.95 -0.45
CA VAL A 205 13.31 9.23 -1.82
C VAL A 205 12.59 8.35 -2.85
N VAL A 206 12.55 7.04 -2.60
CA VAL A 206 11.96 6.07 -3.52
C VAL A 206 10.45 6.27 -3.61
N TRP A 207 9.75 6.53 -2.50
CA TRP A 207 8.30 6.77 -2.54
C TRP A 207 7.91 8.14 -3.13
N LEU A 208 8.83 9.11 -3.22
CA LEU A 208 8.60 10.36 -3.93
C LEU A 208 8.75 10.23 -5.46
N LEU A 209 9.45 9.21 -5.97
CA LEU A 209 9.58 8.96 -7.41
C LEU A 209 8.23 8.76 -8.12
N PRO A 210 7.35 7.82 -7.72
CA PRO A 210 6.06 7.66 -8.36
C PRO A 210 5.21 8.93 -8.22
N GLN A 211 5.34 9.66 -7.11
CA GLN A 211 4.67 10.95 -6.93
C GLN A 211 5.11 11.98 -7.98
N GLN A 212 6.41 12.11 -8.24
CA GLN A 212 6.92 13.01 -9.29
C GLN A 212 6.51 12.56 -10.69
N LEU A 213 6.60 11.26 -10.98
CA LEU A 213 6.14 10.70 -12.25
C LEU A 213 4.65 10.96 -12.48
N GLY A 214 3.81 10.84 -11.45
CA GLY A 214 2.37 11.14 -11.54
C GLY A 214 2.08 12.61 -11.81
N ILE A 215 2.85 13.52 -11.20
CA ILE A 215 2.79 14.95 -11.47
C ILE A 215 3.21 15.25 -12.91
N ALA A 216 4.31 14.65 -13.37
CA ALA A 216 4.85 14.82 -14.72
C ALA A 216 3.88 14.31 -15.80
N TRP A 217 3.29 13.12 -15.59
CA TRP A 217 2.23 12.57 -16.45
C TRP A 217 1.04 13.52 -16.54
N ARG A 218 0.57 14.03 -15.40
CA ARG A 218 -0.57 14.96 -15.38
C ARG A 218 -0.28 16.28 -16.09
N GLN A 219 0.97 16.68 -16.17
CA GLN A 219 1.41 17.87 -16.91
C GLN A 219 1.67 17.60 -18.39
N GLY A 220 1.45 16.37 -18.88
CA GLY A 220 1.65 16.02 -20.28
C GLY A 220 3.12 15.95 -20.69
N ARG A 221 4.05 15.78 -19.74
CA ARG A 221 5.50 15.66 -20.05
C ARG A 221 5.84 14.38 -20.82
N PHE A 222 5.00 13.36 -20.69
CA PHE A 222 5.07 12.12 -21.43
C PHE A 222 3.64 11.56 -21.59
N ALA A 223 3.35 10.95 -22.73
CA ALA A 223 2.04 10.38 -23.05
C ALA A 223 2.18 9.37 -24.19
N GLY A 224 1.14 8.55 -24.37
CA GLY A 224 1.01 7.67 -25.53
C GLY A 224 1.66 6.30 -25.39
N THR A 225 1.16 5.36 -26.20
CA THR A 225 1.51 3.95 -26.14
C THR A 225 2.99 3.68 -26.43
N GLY A 226 3.59 4.38 -27.40
CA GLY A 226 5.01 4.22 -27.74
C GLY A 226 5.93 4.53 -26.57
N THR A 227 5.72 5.67 -25.90
CA THR A 227 6.43 6.01 -24.67
C THR A 227 6.15 4.98 -23.56
N GLY A 228 4.91 4.49 -23.47
CA GLY A 228 4.56 3.40 -22.56
C GLY A 228 5.41 2.15 -22.75
N LEU A 229 5.57 1.67 -23.98
CA LEU A 229 6.39 0.51 -24.31
C LEU A 229 7.87 0.73 -23.97
N VAL A 230 8.40 1.93 -24.20
CA VAL A 230 9.78 2.29 -23.80
C VAL A 230 9.94 2.21 -22.28
N PHE A 231 9.01 2.76 -21.51
CA PHE A 231 9.05 2.67 -20.04
C PHE A 231 8.95 1.21 -19.55
N MET A 232 8.13 0.38 -20.20
CA MET A 232 8.06 -1.05 -19.87
C MET A 232 9.39 -1.76 -20.15
N ALA A 233 9.99 -1.53 -21.32
CA ALA A 233 11.28 -2.12 -21.67
C ALA A 233 12.39 -1.67 -20.71
N LEU A 234 12.46 -0.37 -20.40
CA LEU A 234 13.41 0.18 -19.42
C LEU A 234 13.19 -0.42 -18.04
N GLY A 235 11.94 -0.56 -17.59
CA GLY A 235 11.60 -1.19 -16.32
C GLY A 235 12.05 -2.64 -16.24
N LEU A 236 11.82 -3.43 -17.30
CA LEU A 236 12.24 -4.84 -17.37
C LEU A 236 13.76 -5.00 -17.40
N VAL A 237 14.46 -4.19 -18.21
CA VAL A 237 15.92 -4.18 -18.27
C VAL A 237 16.51 -3.79 -16.91
N TRP A 238 15.92 -2.78 -16.24
CA TRP A 238 16.35 -2.36 -14.91
C TRP A 238 16.16 -3.46 -13.88
N LEU A 239 14.98 -4.09 -13.85
CA LEU A 239 14.70 -5.20 -12.93
C LEU A 239 15.67 -6.35 -13.15
N GLY A 240 15.88 -6.77 -14.41
CA GLY A 240 16.84 -7.80 -14.77
C GLY A 240 18.27 -7.45 -14.33
N ALA A 241 18.72 -6.22 -14.55
CA ALA A 241 20.04 -5.75 -14.12
C ALA A 241 20.17 -5.74 -12.59
N THR A 242 19.14 -5.29 -11.86
CA THR A 242 19.17 -5.26 -10.39
C THR A 242 19.19 -6.68 -9.80
N VAL A 243 18.38 -7.59 -10.33
CA VAL A 243 18.40 -9.00 -9.91
C VAL A 243 19.74 -9.65 -10.23
N ALA A 244 20.29 -9.41 -11.43
CA ALA A 244 21.63 -9.88 -11.80
C ALA A 244 22.72 -9.34 -10.86
N SER A 245 22.53 -8.14 -10.28
CA SER A 245 23.44 -7.56 -9.29
C SER A 245 23.24 -8.06 -7.84
N GLY A 246 22.30 -8.99 -7.63
CA GLY A 246 22.03 -9.60 -6.33
C GLY A 246 20.94 -8.91 -5.50
N TYR A 247 20.15 -7.98 -6.05
CA TYR A 247 18.92 -7.55 -5.35
C TYR A 247 17.94 -8.72 -5.26
N PRO A 248 17.14 -8.84 -4.17
CA PRO A 248 16.10 -9.87 -4.07
C PRO A 248 15.17 -9.87 -5.29
N LEU A 249 14.76 -11.05 -5.73
CA LEU A 249 13.84 -11.20 -6.86
C LEU A 249 12.46 -10.59 -6.56
N ALA A 250 12.02 -10.72 -5.30
CA ALA A 250 10.77 -10.17 -4.81
C ALA A 250 10.89 -8.67 -4.48
N MET A 251 9.89 -7.91 -4.89
CA MET A 251 9.71 -6.47 -4.66
C MET A 251 8.72 -6.18 -3.52
N VAL A 252 8.30 -7.25 -2.82
CA VAL A 252 7.45 -7.28 -1.64
C VAL A 252 8.13 -8.20 -0.64
N ASP A 253 7.98 -7.91 0.65
CA ASP A 253 8.58 -8.71 1.71
C ASP A 253 7.79 -10.00 1.93
N GLY A 254 8.48 -11.14 1.84
CA GLY A 254 7.96 -12.42 2.30
C GLY A 254 8.30 -12.70 3.77
N GLU A 255 9.41 -12.13 4.26
CA GLU A 255 9.92 -12.29 5.62
C GLU A 255 10.20 -10.93 6.25
N VAL A 256 9.82 -10.76 7.52
CA VAL A 256 10.15 -9.54 8.26
C VAL A 256 11.61 -9.61 8.72
N GLY A 257 12.43 -8.66 8.29
CA GLY A 257 13.84 -8.58 8.69
C GLY A 257 14.82 -9.32 7.79
N GLY A 258 14.35 -10.02 6.76
CA GLY A 258 15.17 -10.60 5.71
C GLY A 258 15.66 -9.58 4.68
N ARG A 259 16.42 -10.05 3.67
CA ARG A 259 16.84 -9.22 2.54
C ARG A 259 15.62 -8.71 1.77
N SER A 260 15.47 -7.39 1.72
CA SER A 260 14.26 -6.72 1.25
C SER A 260 14.58 -5.61 0.25
N ASN A 261 13.69 -5.45 -0.74
CA ASN A 261 13.64 -4.28 -1.62
C ASN A 261 12.65 -3.21 -1.14
N LEU A 262 11.87 -3.48 -0.09
CA LEU A 262 10.74 -2.68 0.36
C LEU A 262 10.99 -1.96 1.69
N LEU A 263 11.65 -2.61 2.65
CA LEU A 263 11.87 -2.11 4.01
C LEU A 263 13.32 -2.38 4.46
N PRO A 264 14.26 -1.46 4.20
CA PRO A 264 14.09 -0.18 3.51
C PRO A 264 14.06 -0.28 1.98
N PRO A 265 13.38 0.65 1.26
CA PRO A 265 13.32 0.64 -0.19
C PRO A 265 14.70 0.65 -0.87
N THR A 266 14.82 -0.07 -1.98
CA THR A 266 16.04 -0.10 -2.80
C THR A 266 15.80 0.49 -4.18
N LEU A 267 16.90 0.67 -4.91
CA LEU A 267 16.93 1.08 -6.30
C LEU A 267 16.18 0.11 -7.24
N ALA A 268 16.00 -1.16 -6.84
CA ALA A 268 15.26 -2.15 -7.62
C ALA A 268 13.80 -1.73 -7.88
N LEU A 269 13.16 -1.06 -6.92
CA LEU A 269 11.77 -0.59 -7.04
C LEU A 269 11.57 0.46 -8.15
N VAL A 270 12.63 1.12 -8.62
CA VAL A 270 12.54 2.05 -9.77
C VAL A 270 12.11 1.30 -11.04
N GLY A 271 12.55 0.06 -11.20
CA GLY A 271 12.15 -0.77 -12.34
C GLY A 271 10.65 -1.10 -12.32
N VAL A 272 10.10 -1.42 -11.14
CA VAL A 272 8.64 -1.61 -10.95
C VAL A 272 7.88 -0.32 -11.29
N MET A 273 8.38 0.84 -10.87
CA MET A 273 7.75 2.12 -11.17
C MET A 273 7.67 2.38 -12.68
N TRP A 274 8.77 2.18 -13.40
CA TRP A 274 8.81 2.37 -14.84
C TRP A 274 7.92 1.36 -15.57
N LEU A 275 7.93 0.10 -15.16
CA LEU A 275 7.05 -0.93 -15.71
C LEU A 275 5.57 -0.56 -15.54
N GLN A 276 5.18 -0.07 -14.36
CA GLN A 276 3.82 0.36 -14.06
C GLN A 276 3.42 1.63 -14.80
N VAL A 277 4.29 2.64 -14.83
CA VAL A 277 4.05 3.87 -15.61
C VAL A 277 3.90 3.53 -17.09
N GLY A 278 4.76 2.66 -17.61
CA GLY A 278 4.68 2.19 -18.99
C GLY A 278 3.36 1.48 -19.30
N THR A 279 2.92 0.61 -18.40
CA THR A 279 1.63 -0.09 -18.48
C THR A 279 0.45 0.90 -18.45
N VAL A 280 0.49 1.91 -17.57
CA VAL A 280 -0.53 2.97 -17.52
C VAL A 280 -0.65 3.71 -18.86
N LEU A 281 0.47 4.03 -19.50
CA LEU A 281 0.45 4.73 -20.80
C LEU A 281 0.01 3.81 -21.94
N ALA A 282 0.49 2.56 -21.96
CA ALA A 282 0.15 1.59 -22.99
C ALA A 282 -1.33 1.19 -22.95
N CYS A 283 -1.89 1.04 -21.75
CA CYS A 283 -3.27 0.59 -21.55
C CYS A 283 -4.29 1.75 -21.51
N GLU A 284 -3.89 3.00 -21.68
CA GLU A 284 -4.81 4.14 -21.55
C GLU A 284 -5.98 4.06 -22.55
N ALA A 285 -5.70 3.88 -23.83
CA ALA A 285 -6.74 3.77 -24.86
C ALA A 285 -7.70 2.57 -24.66
N PRO A 286 -7.23 1.32 -24.48
CA PRO A 286 -8.13 0.19 -24.26
C PRO A 286 -8.91 0.32 -22.95
N ALA A 287 -8.31 0.83 -21.86
CA ALA A 287 -9.02 1.06 -20.61
C ALA A 287 -10.13 2.10 -20.77
N ARG A 288 -9.88 3.20 -21.49
CA ARG A 288 -10.91 4.22 -21.77
C ARG A 288 -12.07 3.65 -22.60
N ARG A 289 -11.79 2.79 -23.58
CA ARG A 289 -12.84 2.08 -24.35
C ARG A 289 -13.68 1.17 -23.44
N LEU A 290 -13.05 0.45 -22.51
CA LEU A 290 -13.75 -0.40 -21.57
C LEU A 290 -14.61 0.42 -20.59
N LEU A 291 -14.11 1.56 -20.11
CA LEU A 291 -14.81 2.49 -19.22
C LEU A 291 -16.03 3.19 -19.86
N ALA A 292 -16.13 3.20 -21.20
CA ALA A 292 -17.33 3.64 -21.89
C ALA A 292 -18.53 2.75 -21.56
N ARG A 293 -18.30 1.45 -21.29
CA ARG A 293 -19.35 0.49 -20.93
C ARG A 293 -19.93 0.82 -19.55
N ARG A 294 -21.25 1.01 -19.50
CA ARG A 294 -22.01 1.29 -18.25
C ARG A 294 -21.68 0.35 -17.07
N PRO A 295 -21.61 -0.99 -17.24
CA PRO A 295 -21.34 -1.88 -16.11
C PRO A 295 -19.95 -1.67 -15.51
N ILE A 296 -18.92 -1.53 -16.36
CA ILE A 296 -17.54 -1.32 -15.90
C ILE A 296 -17.42 0.02 -15.17
N ARG A 297 -18.03 1.08 -15.72
CA ARG A 297 -18.04 2.38 -15.07
C ARG A 297 -18.69 2.34 -13.68
N ARG A 298 -19.80 1.61 -13.54
CA ARG A 298 -20.47 1.42 -12.24
C ARG A 298 -19.58 0.64 -11.28
N ALA A 299 -18.96 -0.44 -11.73
CA ALA A 299 -18.04 -1.24 -10.91
C ALA A 299 -16.86 -0.42 -10.38
N VAL A 300 -16.21 0.38 -11.23
CA VAL A 300 -15.11 1.28 -10.82
C VAL A 300 -15.58 2.34 -9.81
N THR A 301 -16.78 2.89 -10.01
CA THR A 301 -17.35 3.88 -9.08
C THR A 301 -17.62 3.25 -7.71
N LEU A 302 -18.18 2.03 -7.70
CA LEU A 302 -18.44 1.27 -6.48
C LEU A 302 -17.14 0.91 -5.75
N LEU A 303 -16.15 0.37 -6.46
CA LEU A 303 -14.84 0.06 -5.90
C LEU A 303 -14.12 1.30 -5.39
N GLY A 304 -14.25 2.44 -6.08
CA GLY A 304 -13.70 3.71 -5.62
C GLY A 304 -14.35 4.19 -4.32
N ALA A 305 -15.66 3.98 -4.14
CA ALA A 305 -16.39 4.32 -2.92
C ALA A 305 -16.06 3.38 -1.75
N LEU A 306 -15.91 2.09 -2.03
CA LEU A 306 -15.57 1.05 -1.05
C LEU A 306 -14.06 0.91 -0.82
N GLY A 307 -13.23 1.75 -1.46
CA GLY A 307 -11.81 1.48 -1.57
C GLY A 307 -11.06 1.48 -0.25
N MET A 308 -11.29 2.50 0.58
CA MET A 308 -10.67 2.61 1.90
C MET A 308 -11.18 1.54 2.89
N PRO A 309 -12.51 1.29 3.00
CA PRO A 309 -13.01 0.16 3.78
C PRO A 309 -12.45 -1.18 3.32
N LEU A 310 -12.48 -1.49 2.02
CA LEU A 310 -11.97 -2.77 1.52
C LEU A 310 -10.49 -2.95 1.85
N TYR A 311 -9.69 -1.90 1.65
CA TYR A 311 -8.27 -1.91 2.01
C TYR A 311 -8.03 -2.18 3.51
N LEU A 312 -8.83 -1.63 4.42
CA LEU A 312 -8.62 -1.89 5.86
C LEU A 312 -9.08 -3.29 6.27
N TRP A 313 -10.18 -3.78 5.70
CA TRP A 313 -10.89 -4.94 6.24
C TRP A 313 -10.57 -6.26 5.51
N HIS A 314 -9.94 -6.23 4.34
CA HIS A 314 -9.66 -7.46 3.57
C HIS A 314 -8.74 -8.46 4.30
N LYS A 315 -7.72 -8.01 5.05
CA LYS A 315 -6.88 -8.92 5.87
C LYS A 315 -7.66 -9.50 7.04
N PHE A 316 -8.56 -8.71 7.64
CA PHE A 316 -9.41 -9.20 8.72
C PHE A 316 -10.34 -10.33 8.26
N ALA A 317 -10.77 -10.32 6.99
CA ALA A 317 -11.61 -11.37 6.43
C ALA A 317 -10.91 -12.75 6.36
N GLU A 318 -9.58 -12.81 6.46
CA GLU A 318 -8.83 -14.08 6.50
C GLU A 318 -9.14 -14.90 7.76
N LEU A 319 -9.43 -14.24 8.89
CA LEU A 319 -9.77 -14.92 10.16
C LEU A 319 -11.03 -15.80 10.03
N PRO A 320 -12.22 -15.26 9.69
CA PRO A 320 -13.41 -16.08 9.50
C PRO A 320 -13.30 -17.01 8.28
N ALA A 321 -12.49 -16.66 7.26
CA ALA A 321 -12.26 -17.55 6.11
C ALA A 321 -11.47 -18.80 6.51
N ALA A 322 -10.42 -18.65 7.34
CA ALA A 322 -9.65 -19.77 7.86
C ALA A 322 -10.49 -20.62 8.82
N TRP A 323 -11.26 -19.99 9.71
CA TRP A 323 -12.20 -20.71 10.59
C TRP A 323 -13.22 -21.53 9.79
N LEU A 324 -13.84 -20.93 8.76
CA LEU A 324 -14.81 -21.62 7.91
C LEU A 324 -14.15 -22.74 7.09
N GLY A 325 -12.96 -22.49 6.53
CA GLY A 325 -12.23 -23.50 5.77
C GLY A 325 -11.84 -24.70 6.63
N GLU A 326 -11.39 -24.46 7.86
CA GLU A 326 -11.13 -25.51 8.83
C GLU A 326 -12.40 -26.30 9.17
N TRP A 327 -13.49 -25.60 9.49
CA TRP A 327 -14.77 -26.23 9.85
C TRP A 327 -15.34 -27.10 8.72
N LEU A 328 -15.15 -26.68 7.47
CA LEU A 328 -15.57 -27.44 6.28
C LEU A 328 -14.60 -28.56 5.89
N GLY A 329 -13.44 -28.69 6.54
CA GLY A 329 -12.37 -29.58 6.07
C GLY A 329 -11.88 -29.22 4.66
N ALA A 330 -11.95 -27.94 4.30
CA ALA A 330 -11.57 -27.45 2.99
C ALA A 330 -10.04 -27.56 2.81
N PRO A 331 -9.55 -27.78 1.57
CA PRO A 331 -8.11 -27.90 1.28
C PRO A 331 -7.40 -26.53 1.30
N ILE A 332 -7.45 -25.83 2.43
CA ILE A 332 -6.84 -24.50 2.61
C ILE A 332 -5.36 -24.56 3.00
N ASP A 333 -4.88 -25.70 3.51
CA ASP A 333 -3.45 -26.02 3.49
C ASP A 333 -3.18 -26.73 2.17
N ALA A 334 -2.56 -26.00 1.25
CA ALA A 334 -2.42 -26.46 -0.12
C ALA A 334 -1.00 -26.98 -0.41
N GLY A 335 -0.14 -27.10 0.60
CA GLY A 335 1.25 -27.55 0.41
C GLY A 335 2.11 -26.50 -0.30
N VAL A 336 2.93 -26.95 -1.26
CA VAL A 336 3.84 -26.08 -2.06
C VAL A 336 3.49 -26.08 -3.55
N PRO A 337 3.80 -24.99 -4.31
CA PRO A 337 3.58 -24.98 -5.74
C PRO A 337 4.27 -26.15 -6.44
N GLY A 338 3.52 -26.89 -7.26
CA GLY A 338 3.99 -28.10 -7.95
C GLY A 338 3.33 -29.39 -7.43
N GLU A 339 2.77 -29.37 -6.22
CA GLU A 339 2.00 -30.48 -5.70
C GLU A 339 0.58 -30.55 -6.29
N VAL A 340 0.08 -31.77 -6.42
CA VAL A 340 -1.29 -32.00 -6.89
C VAL A 340 -2.27 -31.38 -5.89
N GLY A 341 -3.18 -30.56 -6.39
CA GLY A 341 -4.18 -29.89 -5.56
C GLY A 341 -3.76 -28.52 -5.02
N PHE A 342 -2.49 -28.11 -5.14
CA PHE A 342 -2.03 -26.79 -4.67
C PHE A 342 -2.92 -25.64 -5.19
N TRP A 343 -3.09 -25.58 -6.52
CA TRP A 343 -3.87 -24.52 -7.17
C TRP A 343 -5.37 -24.61 -6.87
N TRP A 344 -5.89 -25.82 -6.67
CA TRP A 344 -7.27 -26.00 -6.24
C TRP A 344 -7.48 -25.46 -4.82
N GLY A 345 -6.59 -25.80 -3.90
CA GLY A 345 -6.62 -25.26 -2.54
C GLY A 345 -6.48 -23.74 -2.48
N ARG A 346 -5.61 -23.16 -3.33
CA ARG A 346 -5.51 -21.70 -3.48
C ARG A 346 -6.81 -21.07 -3.98
N LEU A 347 -7.45 -21.67 -4.98
CA LEU A 347 -8.74 -21.18 -5.48
C LEU A 347 -9.81 -21.23 -4.37
N VAL A 348 -9.89 -22.34 -3.63
CA VAL A 348 -10.82 -22.48 -2.50
C VAL A 348 -10.55 -21.42 -1.43
N TRP A 349 -9.30 -21.19 -1.06
CA TRP A 349 -8.90 -20.14 -0.12
C TRP A 349 -9.35 -18.74 -0.59
N LEU A 350 -9.08 -18.39 -1.85
CA LEU A 350 -9.51 -17.10 -2.41
C LEU A 350 -11.03 -16.94 -2.40
N LEU A 351 -11.78 -18.02 -2.70
CA LEU A 351 -13.24 -18.02 -2.67
C LEU A 351 -13.78 -17.86 -1.24
N LEU A 352 -13.16 -18.49 -0.24
CA LEU A 352 -13.52 -18.32 1.17
C LEU A 352 -13.26 -16.88 1.64
N CYS A 353 -12.13 -16.29 1.28
CA CYS A 353 -11.83 -14.88 1.58
C CYS A 353 -12.83 -13.93 0.90
N LEU A 354 -13.19 -14.19 -0.36
CA LEU A 354 -14.21 -13.41 -1.08
C LEU A 354 -15.60 -13.55 -0.45
N LEU A 355 -15.96 -14.76 -0.02
CA LEU A 355 -17.21 -15.04 0.68
C LEU A 355 -17.26 -14.28 2.01
N MET A 356 -16.17 -14.30 2.80
CA MET A 356 -16.13 -13.70 4.13
C MET A 356 -15.88 -12.19 4.14
N VAL A 357 -15.22 -11.62 3.13
CA VAL A 357 -15.09 -10.16 3.04
C VAL A 357 -16.45 -9.49 2.80
N THR A 358 -17.39 -10.17 2.14
CA THR A 358 -18.71 -9.64 1.82
C THR A 358 -19.53 -9.26 3.06
N PRO A 359 -19.78 -10.15 4.05
CA PRO A 359 -20.50 -9.78 5.27
C PRO A 359 -19.71 -8.79 6.14
N VAL A 360 -18.37 -8.89 6.20
CA VAL A 360 -17.52 -7.92 6.90
C VAL A 360 -17.73 -6.52 6.33
N MET A 361 -17.66 -6.39 5.01
CA MET A 361 -17.87 -5.12 4.32
C MET A 361 -19.30 -4.60 4.46
N ALA A 362 -20.31 -5.48 4.45
CA ALA A 362 -21.70 -5.08 4.69
C ALA A 362 -21.86 -4.47 6.09
N ALA A 363 -21.27 -5.07 7.13
CA ALA A 363 -21.29 -4.55 8.49
C ALA A 363 -20.56 -3.20 8.61
N VAL A 364 -19.38 -3.09 7.98
CA VAL A 364 -18.58 -1.86 7.97
C VAL A 364 -19.32 -0.73 7.27
N VAL A 365 -19.88 -0.98 6.09
CA VAL A 365 -20.65 0.03 5.34
C VAL A 365 -21.89 0.45 6.12
N ALA A 366 -22.63 -0.50 6.71
CA ALA A 366 -23.78 -0.18 7.55
C ALA A 366 -23.41 0.69 8.75
N PHE A 367 -22.26 0.44 9.38
CA PHE A 367 -21.73 1.26 10.47
C PHE A 367 -21.29 2.65 9.99
N GLU A 368 -20.56 2.74 8.88
CA GLU A 368 -20.07 4.01 8.33
C GLU A 368 -21.21 4.90 7.83
N MET A 369 -22.28 4.33 7.28
CA MET A 369 -23.48 5.07 6.87
C MET A 369 -24.20 5.75 8.03
N ARG A 370 -24.10 5.23 9.26
CA ARG A 370 -24.68 5.84 10.46
C ARG A 370 -23.81 6.96 11.04
N ARG A 371 -22.58 7.12 10.55
CA ARG A 371 -21.62 8.08 11.10
C ARG A 371 -21.75 9.44 10.41
N ARG A 372 -21.59 10.54 11.17
CA ARG A 372 -21.49 11.89 10.58
C ARG A 372 -20.39 11.92 9.52
N ARG A 373 -20.75 12.15 8.25
CA ARG A 373 -19.78 12.08 7.14
C ARG A 373 -18.80 13.24 7.18
N ASP A 374 -19.31 14.44 7.40
CA ASP A 374 -18.51 15.66 7.34
C ASP A 374 -18.11 16.13 8.73
N LEU A 375 -16.82 15.99 9.06
CA LEU A 375 -16.23 16.60 10.25
C LEU A 375 -15.23 17.66 9.80
N VAL A 376 -15.30 18.82 10.45
CA VAL A 376 -14.35 19.91 10.19
C VAL A 376 -13.03 19.59 10.87
N SER A 377 -11.95 19.66 10.10
CA SER A 377 -10.60 19.41 10.60
C SER A 377 -10.05 20.59 11.41
N ALA A 378 -9.14 20.31 12.33
CA ALA A 378 -8.45 21.32 13.12
C ALA A 378 -7.63 22.28 12.23
N THR A 379 -7.63 23.56 12.60
CA THR A 379 -6.84 24.61 11.95
C THR A 379 -5.63 25.05 12.79
N ALA A 380 -5.67 24.81 14.10
CA ALA A 380 -4.56 25.12 15.00
C ALA A 380 -3.35 24.24 14.70
N GLY A 381 -2.19 24.85 14.40
CA GLY A 381 -0.99 24.13 13.96
C GLY A 381 -0.52 23.08 14.97
N ARG A 382 -0.53 23.40 16.28
CA ARG A 382 -0.18 22.46 17.36
C ARG A 382 -1.09 21.24 17.39
N ALA A 383 -2.40 21.43 17.20
CA ALA A 383 -3.37 20.34 17.17
C ALA A 383 -3.17 19.44 15.94
N VAL A 384 -2.86 20.01 14.78
CA VAL A 384 -2.58 19.23 13.57
C VAL A 384 -1.28 18.44 13.70
N VAL A 385 -0.21 19.07 14.18
CA VAL A 385 1.08 18.38 14.39
C VAL A 385 0.95 17.29 15.44
N GLY A 386 0.36 17.59 16.61
CA GLY A 386 0.14 16.59 17.66
C GLY A 386 -0.76 15.46 17.21
N GLY A 387 -1.83 15.76 16.46
CA GLY A 387 -2.71 14.76 15.88
C GLY A 387 -2.03 13.91 14.82
N GLY A 388 -1.14 14.51 14.01
CA GLY A 388 -0.30 13.79 13.06
C GLY A 388 0.68 12.84 13.75
N VAL A 389 1.44 13.33 14.73
CA VAL A 389 2.39 12.51 15.50
C VAL A 389 1.68 11.35 16.17
N ALA A 390 0.53 11.58 16.81
CA ALA A 390 -0.27 10.52 17.42
C ALA A 390 -0.76 9.47 16.40
N LEU A 391 -1.11 9.90 15.18
CA LEU A 391 -1.54 8.99 14.11
C LEU A 391 -0.40 8.11 13.63
N PHE A 392 0.76 8.70 13.34
CA PHE A 392 1.95 7.97 12.92
C PHE A 392 2.42 7.00 14.01
N ALA A 393 2.55 7.48 15.25
CA ALA A 393 2.98 6.66 16.38
C ALA A 393 2.00 5.52 16.66
N GLY A 394 0.68 5.77 16.62
CA GLY A 394 -0.33 4.73 16.85
C GLY A 394 -0.29 3.63 15.79
N ILE A 395 -0.20 3.99 14.50
CA ILE A 395 -0.11 3.00 13.43
C ILE A 395 1.22 2.22 13.50
N LEU A 396 2.35 2.92 13.74
CA LEU A 396 3.67 2.27 13.91
C LEU A 396 3.68 1.30 15.09
N ALA A 397 3.13 1.69 16.25
CA ALA A 397 3.03 0.82 17.41
C ALA A 397 2.18 -0.42 17.12
N SER A 398 1.06 -0.26 16.39
CA SER A 398 0.23 -1.39 15.99
C SER A 398 0.96 -2.36 15.05
N MET A 399 1.75 -1.84 14.10
CA MET A 399 2.52 -2.69 13.19
C MET A 399 3.65 -3.42 13.91
N ALA A 400 4.38 -2.71 14.79
CA ALA A 400 5.53 -3.26 15.51
C ALA A 400 5.13 -4.33 16.53
N LEU A 401 3.94 -4.21 17.13
CA LEU A 401 3.48 -5.08 18.22
C LEU A 401 2.35 -6.04 17.81
N GLY A 402 2.00 -6.11 16.52
CA GLY A 402 0.93 -6.98 16.01
C GLY A 402 -0.48 -6.61 16.50
N ALA A 403 -1.44 -7.52 16.36
CA ALA A 403 -2.79 -7.34 16.88
C ALA A 403 -2.79 -7.25 18.42
N LEU A 404 -2.02 -8.08 19.12
CA LEU A 404 -1.87 -8.00 20.58
C LEU A 404 -0.38 -7.89 20.98
N PRO A 405 0.02 -6.86 21.76
CA PRO A 405 -0.78 -5.76 22.30
C PRO A 405 -0.96 -4.58 21.33
N GLY A 406 -0.42 -4.65 20.10
CA GLY A 406 -0.31 -3.48 19.23
C GLY A 406 -1.63 -2.82 18.83
N ALA A 407 -2.73 -3.56 18.64
CA ALA A 407 -4.01 -2.94 18.33
C ALA A 407 -4.53 -2.07 19.49
N LEU A 408 -4.27 -2.43 20.75
CA LEU A 408 -4.68 -1.64 21.92
C LEU A 408 -3.89 -0.32 22.00
N VAL A 409 -2.56 -0.42 21.88
CA VAL A 409 -1.66 0.75 21.90
C VAL A 409 -1.94 1.66 20.70
N GLY A 410 -2.09 1.05 19.52
CA GLY A 410 -2.41 1.76 18.30
C GLY A 410 -3.77 2.44 18.34
N LEU A 411 -4.79 1.78 18.91
CA LEU A 411 -6.12 2.37 19.09
C LEU A 411 -6.05 3.65 19.92
N ALA A 412 -5.28 3.65 21.02
CA ALA A 412 -5.12 4.85 21.85
C ALA A 412 -4.50 6.01 21.05
N GLY A 413 -3.42 5.75 20.30
CA GLY A 413 -2.76 6.75 19.45
C GLY A 413 -3.65 7.28 18.32
N VAL A 414 -4.30 6.40 17.57
CA VAL A 414 -5.19 6.78 16.45
C VAL A 414 -6.47 7.47 16.96
N ALA A 415 -7.00 7.08 18.13
CA ALA A 415 -8.12 7.76 18.75
C ALA A 415 -7.74 9.17 19.23
N ALA A 416 -6.56 9.34 19.83
CA ALA A 416 -6.01 10.64 20.19
C ALA A 416 -5.85 11.52 18.93
N ALA A 417 -5.28 10.97 17.85
CA ALA A 417 -5.19 11.66 16.56
C ALA A 417 -6.56 12.10 16.03
N SER A 418 -7.54 11.20 16.04
CA SER A 418 -8.90 11.51 15.59
C SER A 418 -9.54 12.64 16.43
N ARG A 419 -9.19 12.76 17.72
CA ARG A 419 -9.69 13.84 18.60
C ARG A 419 -8.96 15.17 18.38
N LEU A 420 -7.64 15.14 18.18
CA LEU A 420 -6.80 16.32 17.98
C LEU A 420 -6.99 16.95 16.59
N LEU A 421 -7.23 16.13 15.57
CA LEU A 421 -7.44 16.57 14.19
C LEU A 421 -8.84 17.13 13.92
N ARG A 422 -9.74 17.16 14.90
CA ARG A 422 -11.09 17.75 14.78
C ARG A 422 -11.10 19.19 15.28
N ALA A 423 -11.82 20.06 14.58
CA ALA A 423 -12.17 21.37 15.09
C ALA A 423 -13.00 21.25 16.38
N ARG A 424 -12.84 22.20 17.31
CA ARG A 424 -13.66 22.30 18.52
C ARG A 424 -14.12 23.74 18.71
N PRO A 425 -15.44 24.01 18.82
CA PRO A 425 -16.56 23.08 18.60
C PRO A 425 -16.68 22.63 17.12
N GLN A 426 -17.38 21.52 16.87
CA GLN A 426 -17.79 21.17 15.50
C GLN A 426 -18.99 22.05 15.11
N PRO A 427 -18.96 22.72 13.95
CA PRO A 427 -20.15 23.40 13.46
C PRO A 427 -21.31 22.40 13.25
N PRO A 428 -22.57 22.86 13.38
CA PRO A 428 -23.76 22.02 13.34
C PRO A 428 -23.89 21.19 12.07
#